data_AF-A0AAQ3KQL0-F1
#
_entry.id   AF-A0AAQ3KQL0-F1
#
_cell.length_a   1.000
_cell.length_b   1.000
_cell.length_c   1.000
_cell.angle_alpha   90.00
_cell.angle_beta   90.00
_cell.angle_gamma   90.00
#
_symmetry.space_group_name_H-M   'P 1'
#
loop_
_entity.id
_entity.type
_entity.pdbx_description
1 polymer ?
#
loop_
_entity_poly.entity_id
_entity_poly.type
_entity_poly.pdbx_seq_one_letter_code
_entity_poly.pdbx_strand_id
1 'polypeptide(L)'
;MNLLFSNLDTTSKLYKDPALSNIFLMNNGRYIAKKVKGSPEIHQLLGETWYRRRSTELWKYHKNYQRETWSRVLACLRDDGLQHKGGVQKPVLKERFKSFNAMIEETHKTQSMWVVSDEQLQSELRVSVSAVVLHEVN
;
A
#
# COMPACT_ATOMS: atom_id res chain seq x y z
N MET A 1 20.42 -10.77 -12.27
CA MET A 1 19.34 -10.19 -11.44
C MET A 1 18.61 -8.99 -12.08
N ASN A 2 19.26 -8.10 -12.81
CA ASN A 2 18.61 -6.91 -13.38
C ASN A 2 17.46 -7.21 -14.36
N LEU A 3 17.60 -8.25 -15.20
CA LEU A 3 16.55 -8.67 -16.13
C LEU A 3 15.25 -9.06 -15.41
N LEU A 4 15.34 -9.84 -14.33
CA LEU A 4 14.18 -10.22 -13.52
C LEU A 4 13.45 -8.98 -12.98
N PHE A 5 14.19 -8.04 -12.39
CA PHE A 5 13.58 -6.82 -11.85
C PHE A 5 12.97 -5.93 -12.92
N SER A 6 13.60 -5.83 -14.10
CA SER A 6 13.04 -5.10 -15.24
C SER A 6 11.73 -5.74 -15.72
N ASN A 7 11.68 -7.07 -15.79
CA ASN A 7 10.46 -7.76 -16.18
C ASN A 7 9.34 -7.55 -15.15
N LEU A 8 9.65 -7.62 -13.85
CA LEU A 8 8.68 -7.33 -12.80
C LEU A 8 8.15 -5.89 -12.87
N ASP A 9 9.02 -4.91 -13.14
CA ASP A 9 8.62 -3.52 -13.33
C ASP A 9 7.67 -3.35 -14.52
N THR A 10 8.03 -3.92 -15.68
CA THR A 10 7.17 -3.92 -16.88
C THR A 10 5.82 -4.60 -16.62
N THR A 11 5.82 -5.78 -16.00
CA THR A 11 4.58 -6.51 -15.68
C THR A 11 3.72 -5.74 -14.68
N SER A 12 4.32 -5.06 -13.70
CA SER A 12 3.57 -4.28 -12.72
C SER A 12 2.75 -3.16 -13.36
N LYS A 13 3.21 -2.63 -14.50
CA LYS A 13 2.52 -1.57 -15.27
C LYS A 13 1.32 -2.07 -16.06
N LEU A 14 1.10 -3.38 -16.14
CA LEU A 14 -0.07 -3.97 -16.81
C LEU A 14 -1.33 -3.94 -15.94
N TYR A 15 -1.17 -3.79 -14.62
CA TYR A 15 -2.30 -3.63 -13.72
C TYR A 15 -2.90 -2.23 -13.88
N LYS A 16 -4.23 -2.18 -14.03
CA LYS A 16 -4.97 -0.91 -14.14
C LYS A 16 -4.96 -0.12 -12.85
N ASP A 17 -4.99 -0.82 -11.72
CA ASP A 17 -4.94 -0.23 -10.39
C ASP A 17 -3.47 -0.11 -9.91
N PRO A 18 -2.94 1.12 -9.73
CA PRO A 18 -1.58 1.32 -9.23
C PRO A 18 -1.33 0.73 -7.83
N ALA A 19 -2.34 0.65 -6.97
CA ALA A 19 -2.20 0.02 -5.66
C ALA A 19 -1.98 -1.49 -5.80
N LEU A 20 -2.67 -2.13 -6.76
CA LEU A 20 -2.46 -3.54 -7.08
C LEU A 20 -1.07 -3.80 -7.69
N SER A 21 -0.56 -2.88 -8.54
CA SER A 21 0.83 -2.94 -9.02
C SER A 21 1.83 -2.99 -7.87
N ASN A 22 1.62 -2.19 -6.82
CA ASN A 22 2.49 -2.18 -5.65
C ASN A 22 2.38 -3.49 -4.83
N ILE A 23 1.19 -4.07 -4.70
CA ILE A 23 0.99 -5.39 -4.07
C ILE A 23 1.73 -6.49 -4.84
N PHE A 24 1.63 -6.49 -6.17
CA PHE A 24 2.37 -7.41 -7.03
C PHE A 24 3.88 -7.28 -6.81
N LEU A 25 4.42 -6.05 -6.79
CA LEU A 25 5.84 -5.79 -6.57
C LEU A 25 6.30 -6.21 -5.16
N MET A 26 5.48 -5.99 -4.13
CA MET A 26 5.78 -6.43 -2.76
C MET A 26 5.81 -7.95 -2.64
N ASN A 27 4.83 -8.67 -3.20
CA ASN A 27 4.80 -10.14 -3.21
C ASN A 27 6.07 -10.72 -3.86
N ASN A 28 6.38 -10.28 -5.08
CA ASN A 28 7.54 -10.77 -5.81
C ASN A 28 8.86 -10.38 -5.12
N GLY A 29 8.95 -9.14 -4.63
CA GLY A 29 10.13 -8.66 -3.90
C GLY A 29 10.39 -9.44 -2.62
N ARG A 30 9.34 -9.75 -1.83
CA ARG A 30 9.46 -10.59 -0.64
C ARG A 30 9.86 -12.01 -0.97
N TYR A 31 9.25 -12.60 -1.99
CA TYR A 31 9.61 -13.94 -2.45
C TYR A 31 11.09 -14.03 -2.84
N ILE A 32 11.57 -13.10 -3.68
CA ILE A 32 12.97 -13.05 -4.11
C ILE A 32 13.90 -12.86 -2.91
N ALA A 33 13.58 -11.94 -1.98
CA ALA A 33 14.39 -11.71 -0.80
C ALA A 33 14.50 -12.97 0.08
N LYS A 34 13.41 -13.72 0.26
CA LYS A 34 13.39 -15.00 0.99
C LYS A 34 14.21 -16.07 0.26
N LYS A 35 14.08 -16.19 -1.06
CA LYS A 35 14.86 -17.16 -1.86
C LYS A 35 16.35 -16.87 -1.83
N VAL A 36 16.75 -15.60 -1.93
CA VAL A 36 18.16 -15.19 -1.78
C VAL A 36 18.67 -15.53 -0.39
N LYS A 37 17.94 -15.15 0.67
CA LYS A 37 18.36 -15.44 2.06
C LYS A 37 18.45 -16.95 2.35
N GLY A 38 17.65 -17.76 1.69
CA GLY A 38 17.66 -19.22 1.81
C GLY A 38 18.78 -19.93 1.04
N SER A 39 19.53 -19.24 0.17
CA SER A 39 20.69 -19.80 -0.53
C SER A 39 21.96 -19.08 -0.07
N PRO A 40 22.83 -19.74 0.72
CA PRO A 40 24.08 -19.15 1.20
C PRO A 40 24.96 -18.61 0.07
N GLU A 41 25.06 -19.33 -1.06
CA GLU A 41 25.90 -18.98 -2.20
C GLU A 41 25.41 -17.68 -2.86
N ILE A 42 24.10 -17.57 -3.08
CA ILE A 42 23.51 -16.37 -3.69
C ILE A 42 23.54 -15.21 -2.70
N HIS A 43 23.28 -15.46 -1.43
CA HIS A 43 23.33 -14.43 -0.40
C HIS A 43 24.74 -13.84 -0.26
N GLN A 44 25.77 -14.69 -0.23
CA GLN A 44 27.17 -14.26 -0.17
C GLN A 44 27.58 -13.50 -1.44
N LEU A 45 27.14 -13.96 -2.62
CA LEU A 45 27.44 -13.29 -3.89
C LEU A 45 26.84 -11.89 -3.99
N LEU A 46 25.58 -11.71 -3.55
CA LEU A 46 24.87 -10.43 -3.65
C LEU A 46 25.24 -9.46 -2.52
N GLY A 47 25.53 -9.99 -1.34
CA GLY A 47 25.94 -9.23 -0.17
C GLY A 47 24.87 -8.31 0.40
N GLU A 48 25.25 -7.62 1.48
CA GLU A 48 24.34 -6.80 2.29
C GLU A 48 23.84 -5.54 1.55
N THR A 49 24.67 -4.95 0.69
CA THR A 49 24.30 -3.76 -0.10
C THR A 49 23.11 -4.03 -1.00
N TRP A 50 23.06 -5.20 -1.63
CA TRP A 50 21.92 -5.62 -2.44
C TRP A 50 20.68 -5.78 -1.57
N TYR A 51 20.80 -6.43 -0.41
CA TYR A 51 19.68 -6.66 0.51
C TYR A 51 19.08 -5.33 0.99
N ARG A 52 19.92 -4.39 1.44
CA ARG A 52 19.49 -3.05 1.87
C ARG A 52 18.73 -2.32 0.76
N ARG A 53 19.26 -2.32 -0.47
CA ARG A 53 18.59 -1.71 -1.63
C ARG A 53 17.22 -2.35 -1.91
N ARG A 54 17.09 -3.67 -1.80
CA ARG A 54 15.81 -4.36 -2.00
C ARG A 54 14.81 -4.07 -0.88
N SER A 55 15.27 -4.00 0.36
CA SER A 55 14.43 -3.60 1.49
C SER A 55 13.89 -2.17 1.34
N THR A 56 14.71 -1.22 0.85
CA THR A 56 14.25 0.14 0.56
C THR A 56 13.17 0.17 -0.54
N GLU A 57 13.31 -0.60 -1.61
CA GLU A 57 12.28 -0.69 -2.65
C GLU A 57 10.97 -1.29 -2.12
N LEU A 58 11.04 -2.36 -1.31
CA LEU A 58 9.85 -2.95 -0.68
C LEU A 58 9.12 -1.93 0.19
N TRP A 59 9.86 -1.16 0.99
CA TRP A 59 9.29 -0.08 1.79
C TRP A 59 8.63 1.00 0.93
N LYS A 60 9.25 1.37 -0.20
CA LYS A 60 8.68 2.32 -1.15
C LYS A 60 7.37 1.81 -1.77
N TYR A 61 7.30 0.54 -2.16
CA TYR A 61 6.07 -0.05 -2.69
C TYR A 61 4.96 -0.07 -1.65
N HIS A 62 5.28 -0.38 -0.38
CA HIS A 62 4.34 -0.28 0.73
C HIS A 62 3.78 1.14 0.88
N LYS A 63 4.66 2.15 0.93
CA LYS A 63 4.24 3.55 1.02
C LYS A 63 3.41 4.01 -0.17
N ASN A 64 3.75 3.56 -1.37
CA ASN A 64 2.96 3.84 -2.57
C ASN A 64 1.57 3.19 -2.49
N TYR A 65 1.47 1.91 -2.14
CA TYR A 65 0.18 1.25 -1.92
C TYR A 65 -0.69 2.05 -0.93
N GLN A 66 -0.10 2.48 0.19
CA GLN A 66 -0.79 3.29 1.18
C GLN A 66 -1.32 4.59 0.59
N ARG A 67 -0.49 5.33 -0.14
CA ARG A 67 -0.86 6.61 -0.74
C ARG A 67 -1.93 6.45 -1.83
N GLU A 68 -1.76 5.49 -2.74
CA GLU A 68 -2.67 5.30 -3.87
C GLU A 68 -4.07 4.86 -3.41
N THR A 69 -4.17 4.12 -2.30
CA THR A 69 -5.44 3.67 -1.72
C THR A 69 -5.97 4.66 -0.68
N TRP A 70 -5.26 4.79 0.44
CA TRP A 70 -5.82 5.30 1.69
C TRP A 70 -5.81 6.82 1.75
N SER A 71 -4.87 7.51 1.08
CA SER A 71 -4.92 8.98 1.03
C SER A 71 -6.18 9.51 0.35
N ARG A 72 -6.76 8.78 -0.60
CA ARG A 72 -8.03 9.15 -1.25
C ARG A 72 -9.22 8.92 -0.32
N VAL A 73 -9.22 7.80 0.40
CA VAL A 73 -10.28 7.49 1.37
C VAL A 73 -10.31 8.54 2.48
N LEU A 74 -9.15 8.81 3.07
CA LEU A 74 -8.99 9.74 4.19
C LEU A 74 -9.19 11.20 3.80
N ALA A 75 -9.08 11.53 2.50
CA ALA A 75 -9.39 12.86 2.01
C ALA A 75 -10.81 13.32 2.36
N CYS A 76 -11.75 12.39 2.51
CA CYS A 76 -13.11 12.71 2.94
C CYS A 76 -13.23 13.13 4.40
N LEU A 77 -12.26 12.80 5.25
CA LEU A 77 -12.30 13.12 6.69
C LEU A 77 -11.60 14.43 7.04
N ARG A 78 -10.96 15.10 6.07
CA ARG A 78 -10.32 16.39 6.29
C ARG A 78 -11.34 17.44 6.77
N ASP A 79 -10.85 18.42 7.51
CA ASP A 79 -11.65 19.52 8.08
C ASP A 79 -11.75 20.76 7.17
N ASP A 80 -10.95 20.78 6.11
CA ASP A 80 -10.87 21.84 5.10
C ASP A 80 -12.24 22.24 4.54
N GLY A 81 -12.71 23.45 4.84
CA GLY A 81 -14.01 23.95 4.33
C GLY A 81 -15.25 23.41 5.06
N LEU A 82 -15.10 22.69 6.18
CA LEU A 82 -16.22 22.37 7.07
C LEU A 82 -16.66 23.55 7.93
N GLN A 83 -15.76 24.52 8.17
CA GLN A 83 -16.06 25.73 8.91
C GLN A 83 -16.45 26.87 7.96
N HIS A 84 -17.60 27.48 8.22
CA HIS A 84 -18.01 28.72 7.54
C HIS A 84 -18.72 29.63 8.54
N LYS A 85 -18.24 30.88 8.66
CA LYS A 85 -18.77 31.90 9.59
C LYS A 85 -18.90 31.40 11.05
N GLY A 86 -17.91 30.65 11.52
CA GLY A 86 -17.86 30.16 12.92
C GLY A 86 -18.78 28.97 13.21
N GLY A 87 -19.45 28.40 12.21
CA GLY A 87 -20.31 27.21 12.36
C GLY A 87 -19.87 26.04 11.48
N VAL A 88 -20.18 24.82 11.93
CA VAL A 88 -19.98 23.59 11.15
C VAL A 88 -21.05 23.45 10.08
N GLN A 89 -20.64 23.23 8.85
CA GLN A 89 -21.53 22.94 7.72
C GLN A 89 -22.02 21.49 7.79
N LYS A 90 -23.04 21.23 8.63
CA LYS A 90 -23.62 19.88 8.84
C LYS A 90 -23.97 19.13 7.53
N PRO A 91 -24.54 19.77 6.49
CA PRO A 91 -24.82 19.08 5.23
C PRO A 91 -23.54 18.59 4.53
N VAL A 92 -22.50 19.43 4.50
CA VAL A 92 -21.19 19.08 3.90
C VAL A 92 -20.54 17.93 4.68
N LEU A 93 -20.60 17.97 6.01
CA LEU A 93 -20.10 16.90 6.87
C LEU A 93 -20.81 15.57 6.58
N LYS A 94 -22.14 15.58 6.43
CA LYS A 94 -22.93 14.39 6.12
C LYS A 94 -22.55 13.78 4.76
N GLU A 95 -22.38 14.62 3.73
CA GLU A 95 -21.94 14.15 2.41
C GLU A 95 -20.52 13.57 2.46
N ARG A 96 -19.60 14.18 3.21
CA ARG A 96 -18.24 13.64 3.42
C ARG A 96 -18.25 12.25 4.05
N PHE A 97 -19.04 12.02 5.09
CA PHE A 97 -19.19 10.68 5.68
C PHE A 97 -19.79 9.67 4.70
N LYS A 98 -20.77 10.09 3.88
CA LYS A 98 -21.35 9.23 2.86
C LYS A 98 -20.31 8.83 1.80
N SER A 99 -19.49 9.78 1.33
CA SER A 99 -18.39 9.51 0.41
C SER A 99 -17.32 8.61 1.03
N PHE A 100 -16.94 8.85 2.28
CA PHE A 100 -16.00 8.02 3.02
C PHE A 100 -16.47 6.56 3.10
N ASN A 101 -17.72 6.33 3.51
CA ASN A 101 -18.28 4.98 3.61
C ASN A 101 -18.30 4.27 2.25
N ALA A 102 -18.76 4.96 1.20
CA ALA A 102 -18.79 4.40 -0.15
C ALA A 102 -17.39 4.01 -0.65
N MET A 103 -16.38 4.86 -0.44
CA MET A 103 -15.01 4.57 -0.84
C MET A 103 -14.38 3.43 -0.03
N ILE A 104 -14.67 3.33 1.27
CA ILE A 104 -14.20 2.19 2.07
C ILE A 104 -14.84 0.89 1.58
N GLU A 105 -16.14 0.88 1.31
CA GLU A 105 -16.84 -0.30 0.80
C GLU A 105 -16.29 -0.75 -0.56
N GLU A 106 -16.07 0.20 -1.48
CA GLU A 106 -15.47 -0.08 -2.79
C GLU A 106 -14.03 -0.59 -2.66
N THR A 107 -13.24 0.03 -1.79
CA THR A 107 -11.86 -0.40 -1.49
C THR A 107 -11.85 -1.82 -0.94
N HIS A 108 -12.69 -2.11 0.05
CA HIS A 108 -12.81 -3.45 0.63
C HIS A 108 -13.25 -4.48 -0.42
N LYS A 109 -14.29 -4.17 -1.22
CA LYS A 109 -14.78 -5.04 -2.29
C LYS A 109 -13.67 -5.37 -3.29
N THR A 110 -12.88 -4.38 -3.68
CA THR A 110 -11.78 -4.56 -4.64
C THR A 110 -10.61 -5.33 -4.03
N GLN A 111 -10.14 -4.90 -2.86
CA GLN A 111 -8.91 -5.41 -2.25
C GLN A 111 -9.07 -6.76 -1.54
N SER A 112 -10.29 -7.14 -1.15
CA SER A 112 -10.56 -8.48 -0.61
C SER A 112 -10.28 -9.61 -1.59
N MET A 113 -10.24 -9.31 -2.89
CA MET A 113 -9.87 -10.27 -3.94
C MET A 113 -8.36 -10.35 -4.19
N TRP A 114 -7.56 -9.50 -3.55
CA TRP A 114 -6.11 -9.47 -3.75
C TRP A 114 -5.41 -10.47 -2.84
N VAL A 115 -4.34 -11.07 -3.36
CA VAL A 115 -3.54 -12.03 -2.62
C VAL A 115 -2.24 -11.40 -2.17
N VAL A 116 -1.95 -11.50 -0.87
CA VAL A 116 -0.63 -11.24 -0.29
C VAL A 116 -0.11 -12.58 0.24
N SER A 117 0.84 -13.17 -0.47
CA SER A 117 1.26 -14.57 -0.22
C SER A 117 2.12 -14.73 1.03
N ASP A 118 2.76 -13.66 1.49
CA ASP A 118 3.63 -13.66 2.65
C ASP A 118 2.85 -13.21 3.89
N GLU A 119 2.69 -14.08 4.88
CA GLU A 119 1.88 -13.81 6.09
C GLU A 119 2.41 -12.62 6.90
N GLN A 120 3.74 -12.47 6.99
CA GLN A 120 4.34 -11.35 7.70
C GLN A 120 4.05 -10.04 6.98
N LEU A 121 4.25 -9.98 5.66
CA LEU A 121 3.88 -8.82 4.85
C LEU A 121 2.39 -8.52 4.96
N GLN A 122 1.54 -9.55 4.96
CA GLN A 122 0.10 -9.37 5.13
C GLN A 122 -0.24 -8.74 6.49
N SER A 123 0.40 -9.20 7.57
CA SER A 123 0.25 -8.61 8.90
C SER A 123 0.74 -7.16 8.96
N GLU A 124 1.94 -6.90 8.41
CA GLU A 124 2.51 -5.55 8.30
C GLU A 124 1.58 -4.59 7.55
N LEU A 125 0.97 -5.03 6.45
CA LEU A 125 -0.02 -4.27 5.70
C LEU A 125 -1.27 -3.98 6.53
N ARG A 126 -1.85 -4.99 7.19
CA ARG A 126 -3.05 -4.82 8.03
C ARG A 126 -2.80 -3.82 9.15
N VAL A 127 -1.71 -3.99 9.91
CA VAL A 127 -1.33 -3.06 10.99
C VAL A 127 -1.15 -1.65 10.45
N SER A 128 -0.44 -1.50 9.32
CA SER A 128 -0.16 -0.19 8.74
C SER A 128 -1.42 0.51 8.24
N VAL A 129 -2.36 -0.22 7.64
CA VAL A 129 -3.66 0.29 7.22
C VAL A 129 -4.51 0.68 8.41
N SER A 130 -4.62 -0.19 9.43
CA SER A 130 -5.37 0.10 10.64
C SER A 130 -4.84 1.35 11.34
N ALA A 131 -3.52 1.52 11.44
CA ALA A 131 -2.91 2.71 12.01
C ALA A 131 -3.28 3.99 11.23
N VAL A 132 -3.25 3.93 9.90
CA VAL A 132 -3.60 5.06 9.03
C VAL A 132 -5.08 5.44 9.17
N VAL A 133 -5.99 4.46 9.24
CA VAL A 133 -7.42 4.74 9.40
C VAL A 133 -7.75 5.22 10.82
N LEU A 134 -7.17 4.60 11.85
CA LEU A 134 -7.44 4.97 13.25
C LEU A 134 -6.86 6.33 13.64
N HIS A 135 -5.73 6.73 13.05
CA HIS A 135 -5.13 8.05 13.28
C HIS A 135 -6.04 9.20 12.81
N GLU A 136 -6.79 9.01 11.74
CA GLU A 136 -7.64 10.07 11.15
C GLU A 136 -9.07 10.09 11.72
N VAL A 137 -9.46 9.06 12.48
CA VAL A 137 -10.81 8.94 13.06
C VAL A 137 -10.85 9.34 14.54
N ASN A 138 -9.70 9.40 15.21
CA ASN A 138 -9.55 9.85 16.61
C ASN A 138 -9.02 11.28 16.68
#